data_AF-I7LAX9-F1
#
_entry.id   AF-I7LAX9-F1
#
_cell.length_a   1.000
_cell.length_b   1.000
_cell.length_c   1.000
_cell.angle_alpha   90.00
_cell.angle_beta   90.00
_cell.angle_gamma   90.00
#
_symmetry.space_group_name_H-M   'P 1'
#
loop_
_entity.id
_entity.type
_entity.pdbx_description
1 polymer ?
#
loop_
_entity_poly.entity_id
_entity_poly.type
_entity_poly.pdbx_seq_one_letter_code
_entity_poly.pdbx_strand_id
1 'polypeptide(L)'
;MKLKVLSVFPLPSKKPENDKKHVAIALQGTNDLNGNKYLLTKDGVRHEILGRGWICSRKAWDNKILSLEVEAPFDYDECELVP
;
A
#
# COMPACT_ATOMS: atom_id res chain seq x y z
N MET A 1 2.02 -8.77 10.76
CA MET A 1 3.17 -9.16 9.91
C MET A 1 3.74 -7.87 9.37
N LYS A 2 5.00 -7.58 9.71
CA LYS A 2 5.66 -6.35 9.29
C LYS A 2 6.02 -6.40 7.81
N LEU A 3 5.67 -5.33 7.10
CA LEU A 3 5.98 -5.07 5.71
C LEU A 3 6.88 -3.85 5.61
N LYS A 4 7.89 -3.94 4.76
CA LYS A 4 8.78 -2.82 4.46
C LYS A 4 8.22 -1.99 3.32
N VAL A 5 8.16 -0.69 3.49
CA VAL A 5 7.76 0.25 2.44
C VAL A 5 8.98 0.50 1.56
N LEU A 6 8.88 0.16 0.28
CA LEU A 6 9.96 0.34 -0.70
C LEU A 6 9.86 1.70 -1.39
N SER A 7 8.65 2.14 -1.71
CA SER A 7 8.40 3.37 -2.45
C SER A 7 6.94 3.78 -2.35
N VAL A 8 6.71 5.09 -2.43
CA VAL A 8 5.39 5.72 -2.44
C VAL A 8 5.27 6.56 -3.71
N PHE A 9 4.25 6.32 -4.52
CA PHE A 9 4.02 7.00 -5.79
C PHE A 9 2.69 7.77 -5.73
N PRO A 10 2.67 9.05 -6.09
CA PRO A 10 1.41 9.78 -6.23
C PRO A 10 0.58 9.17 -7.35
N LEU A 11 -0.68 8.85 -7.07
CA LEU A 11 -1.64 8.45 -8.09
C LEU A 11 -2.41 9.70 -8.54
N PRO A 12 -2.42 10.02 -9.85
CA PRO A 12 -3.28 11.08 -10.35
C PRO A 12 -4.74 10.67 -10.14
N SER A 13 -5.50 11.48 -9.39
CA SER A 13 -6.91 11.23 -9.12
C SER A 13 -7.69 11.05 -10.43
N LYS A 14 -8.34 9.90 -10.61
CA LYS A 14 -9.17 9.62 -11.81
C LYS A 14 -10.45 10.45 -11.86
N LYS A 15 -10.83 11.11 -10.76
CA LYS A 15 -12.01 11.97 -10.66
C LYS A 15 -11.66 13.26 -9.91
N PRO A 16 -11.95 14.44 -10.48
CA PRO A 16 -11.70 15.74 -9.83
C PRO A 16 -12.61 16.02 -8.63
N GLU A 17 -13.58 15.15 -8.35
CA GLU A 17 -14.66 15.37 -7.37
C GLU A 17 -14.34 14.83 -5.97
N ASN A 18 -13.24 14.08 -5.82
CA ASN A 18 -12.77 13.57 -4.54
C ASN A 18 -11.51 14.35 -4.14
N ASP A 19 -11.62 15.24 -3.16
CA ASP A 19 -10.50 16.03 -2.58
C ASP A 19 -9.38 15.16 -1.99
N LYS A 20 -9.63 13.85 -1.86
CA LYS A 20 -8.70 12.87 -1.31
C LYS A 20 -7.68 12.45 -2.37
N LYS A 21 -6.42 12.82 -2.14
CA LYS A 21 -5.27 12.35 -2.93
C LYS A 21 -4.98 10.91 -2.53
N HIS A 22 -4.73 10.05 -3.51
CA HIS A 22 -4.32 8.67 -3.28
C HIS A 22 -2.85 8.46 -3.66
N VAL A 23 -2.22 7.49 -3.02
CA VAL A 23 -0.86 7.04 -3.34
C VAL A 23 -0.85 5.54 -3.55
N ALA A 24 -0.01 5.08 -4.48
CA ALA A 24 0.36 3.69 -4.61
C ALA A 24 1.62 3.45 -3.77
N ILE A 25 1.58 2.45 -2.91
CA ILE A 25 2.72 2.06 -2.06
C ILE A 25 3.19 0.68 -2.46
N ALA A 26 4.51 0.52 -2.59
CA ALA A 26 5.15 -0.78 -2.81
C ALA A 26 5.61 -1.34 -1.46
N LEU A 27 5.11 -2.50 -1.10
CA LEU A 27 5.36 -3.17 0.18
C LEU A 27 6.07 -4.49 -0.04
N GLN A 28 7.14 -4.75 0.71
CA GLN A 28 7.86 -6.01 0.68
C GLN A 28 7.56 -6.85 1.93
N GLY A 29 7.30 -8.14 1.71
CA GLY A 29 7.19 -9.14 2.77
C GLY A 29 6.21 -10.26 2.41
N THR A 30 5.20 -9.96 1.60
CA THR A 30 4.16 -10.92 1.21
C THR A 30 3.63 -10.61 -0.20
N ASN A 31 3.05 -11.62 -0.85
CA ASN A 31 2.23 -11.48 -2.07
C ASN A 31 0.73 -11.56 -1.78
N ASP A 32 0.35 -11.82 -0.53
CA ASP A 32 -1.04 -12.03 -0.12
C ASP A 32 -1.51 -10.97 0.88
N LEU A 33 -2.76 -10.54 0.71
CA LEU A 33 -3.47 -9.67 1.65
C LEU A 33 -4.24 -10.46 2.71
N ASN A 34 -4.55 -11.74 2.50
CA ASN A 34 -5.26 -12.61 3.45
C ASN A 34 -6.54 -11.98 4.04
N GLY A 35 -7.26 -11.17 3.26
CA GLY A 35 -8.48 -10.47 3.71
C GLY A 35 -8.25 -9.25 4.61
N ASN A 36 -6.99 -8.86 4.86
CA ASN A 36 -6.67 -7.63 5.59
C ASN A 36 -7.12 -6.39 4.81
N LYS A 37 -7.78 -5.45 5.48
CA LYS A 37 -8.33 -4.24 4.87
C LYS A 37 -7.56 -2.98 5.22
N TYR A 38 -6.66 -3.04 6.19
CA TYR A 38 -5.90 -1.88 6.64
C TYR A 38 -4.40 -2.15 6.72
N LEU A 39 -3.66 -1.06 6.62
CA LEU A 39 -2.26 -0.97 7.01
C LEU A 39 -2.17 -0.21 8.32
N LEU A 40 -1.56 -0.83 9.33
CA LEU A 40 -1.25 -0.21 10.60
C LEU A 40 0.20 0.25 10.58
N THR A 41 0.45 1.54 10.77
CA THR A 41 1.81 2.10 10.83
C THR A 41 2.38 1.93 12.24
N LYS A 42 3.70 2.14 12.38
CA LYS A 42 4.39 2.06 13.68
C LYS A 42 3.84 3.03 14.74
N ASP A 43 3.27 4.15 14.31
CA ASP A 43 2.68 5.17 15.18
C ASP A 43 1.20 4.86 15.52
N GLY A 44 0.68 3.71 15.08
CA GLY A 44 -0.67 3.28 15.36
C GLY A 44 -1.74 3.84 14.41
N VAL A 45 -1.33 4.50 13.31
CA VAL A 45 -2.25 5.07 12.31
C VAL A 45 -2.73 3.96 11.38
N ARG A 46 -4.04 3.93 11.11
CA ARG A 46 -4.66 2.98 10.17
C ARG A 46 -4.94 3.65 8.83
N HIS A 47 -4.43 3.04 7.77
CA HIS A 47 -4.74 3.40 6.38
C HIS A 47 -5.58 2.30 5.75
N GLU A 48 -6.72 2.67 5.17
CA GLU A 48 -7.57 1.74 4.42
C GLU A 48 -6.91 1.36 3.09
N ILE A 49 -6.97 0.07 2.76
CA ILE A 49 -6.52 -0.46 1.47
C ILE A 49 -7.67 -0.28 0.48
N LEU A 50 -7.53 0.71 -0.41
CA LEU A 50 -8.53 1.06 -1.40
C LEU A 50 -8.51 0.11 -2.61
N GLY A 51 -7.37 -0.53 -2.84
CA GLY A 51 -7.20 -1.46 -3.94
C GLY A 51 -5.79 -2.05 -4.04
N ARG A 52 -5.64 -3.00 -4.95
CA ARG A 52 -4.33 -3.51 -5.38
C ARG A 52 -3.89 -2.79 -6.64
N GLY A 53 -2.67 -2.26 -6.60
CA GLY A 53 -1.95 -1.86 -7.81
C GLY A 53 -1.51 -3.09 -8.62
N TRP A 54 -1.27 -2.90 -9.92
CA TRP A 54 -0.76 -3.98 -10.76
C TRP A 54 0.73 -4.24 -10.48
N ILE A 55 1.04 -5.46 -10.02
CA ILE A 55 2.40 -5.98 -10.00
C ILE A 55 2.74 -6.45 -11.42
N CYS A 56 3.56 -5.68 -12.13
CA CYS A 56 3.81 -5.93 -13.56
C CYS A 56 5.03 -6.85 -13.84
N SER A 57 5.78 -7.32 -12.83
CA SER A 57 7.00 -8.12 -13.08
C SER A 57 7.11 -9.39 -12.22
N ARG A 58 7.61 -10.47 -12.83
CA ARG A 58 7.96 -11.73 -12.14
C ARG A 58 8.95 -11.48 -11.00
N LYS A 59 9.93 -10.61 -11.22
CA LYS A 59 10.94 -10.22 -10.23
C LYS A 59 10.29 -9.64 -8.97
N ALA A 60 9.29 -8.78 -9.10
CA ALA A 60 8.59 -8.22 -7.94
C ALA A 60 7.83 -9.31 -7.16
N TRP A 61 7.16 -10.21 -7.87
CA TRP A 61 6.47 -11.34 -7.27
C TRP A 61 7.43 -12.27 -6.49
N ASP A 62 8.56 -12.64 -7.09
CA ASP A 62 9.56 -13.52 -6.46
C ASP A 62 10.19 -12.86 -5.22
N ASN A 63 10.24 -11.52 -5.19
CA ASN A 63 10.71 -10.73 -4.04
C ASN A 63 9.61 -10.40 -3.01
N LYS A 64 8.40 -10.97 -3.17
CA LYS A 64 7.25 -10.76 -2.29
C LYS A 64 6.84 -9.28 -2.18
N ILE A 65 6.73 -8.61 -3.32
CA ILE A 65 6.39 -7.19 -3.41
C ILE A 65 4.93 -7.03 -3.84
N LEU A 66 4.15 -6.31 -3.04
CA LEU A 66 2.79 -5.88 -3.32
C LEU A 66 2.73 -4.40 -3.65
N SER A 67 1.84 -4.01 -4.55
CA SER A 67 1.43 -2.62 -4.71
C SER A 67 0.02 -2.44 -4.19
N LEU A 68 -0.18 -1.50 -3.26
CA LEU A 68 -1.49 -1.17 -2.69
C LEU A 68 -1.80 0.30 -2.89
N GLU A 69 -3.08 0.63 -3.04
CA GLU A 69 -3.58 2.01 -3.08
C GLU A 69 -4.12 2.39 -1.70
N VAL A 70 -3.70 3.55 -1.19
CA VAL A 70 -4.14 4.12 0.08
C VAL A 70 -4.34 5.63 -0.03
N GLU A 71 -5.08 6.22 0.90
CA GLU A 71 -5.20 7.68 1.02
C GLU A 71 -3.85 8.31 1.44
N ALA A 72 -3.50 9.41 0.78
CA ALA A 72 -2.31 10.19 1.09
C ALA A 72 -2.54 11.11 2.32
N PRO A 73 -1.47 11.52 3.03
CA PRO A 73 -0.09 11.14 2.84
C PRO A 73 0.22 9.75 3.42
N PHE A 74 1.20 9.08 2.84
CA PHE A 74 1.78 7.86 3.41
C PHE A 74 3.30 8.04 3.42
N ASP A 75 3.86 8.39 4.58
CA ASP A 75 5.28 8.69 4.76
C ASP A 75 5.85 7.82 5.89
N TYR A 76 5.85 6.52 5.64
CA TYR A 76 6.29 5.51 6.60
C TYR A 76 7.24 4.53 5.92
N ASP A 77 8.16 4.00 6.70
CA ASP A 77 9.17 3.00 6.31
C ASP A 77 8.68 1.56 6.53
N GLU A 78 7.75 1.36 7.46
CA GLU A 78 7.17 0.07 7.80
C GLU A 78 5.67 0.17 8.14
N CYS A 79 4.94 -0.91 7.87
CA CYS A 79 3.54 -1.07 8.28
C CYS A 79 3.19 -2.55 8.46
N GLU A 80 2.03 -2.83 9.05
CA GLU A 80 1.50 -4.18 9.20
C GLU A 80 0.14 -4.32 8.52
N LEU A 81 -0.10 -5.46 7.88
CA LEU A 81 -1.45 -5.83 7.45
C LEU A 81 -2.30 -6.19 8.67
N VAL A 82 -3.47 -5.57 8.76
CA VAL A 82 -4.46 -5.87 9.81
C VAL A 82 -5.87 -6.02 9.22
N PRO A 83 -6.74 -6.85 9.84
CA PRO A 83 -8.11 -7.10 9.40
C PRO A 83 -8.94 -5.84 9.25
#